data_AF-A0A7V3WLA7-F1
#
_entry.id   AF-A0A7V3WLA7-F1
#
_cell.length_a   1.000
_cell.length_b   1.000
_cell.length_c   1.000
_cell.angle_alpha   90.00
_cell.angle_beta   90.00
_cell.angle_gamma   90.00
#
_symmetry.space_group_name_H-M   'P 1'
#
loop_
_entity.id
_entity.type
_entity.pdbx_description
1 polymer ?
#
loop_
_entity_poly.entity_id
_entity_poly.type
_entity_poly.pdbx_seq_one_letter_code
_entity_poly.pdbx_strand_id
1 'polypeptide(L)'
;WALLADGVPGHRMQDFIAHLNDPKTFNRPHRVPTMAASDPQYNPGGDYWRGSVWAPTNYMVLKGLEHAGEYELAAQIAKNHYDNVLKVFKNDGTLYENYAPEFITKGSLAANEFVGWTGISVINVLFEFVLGVKPDVPNNTVVWDIRLLDRHGITNYPFGRLGIIDMICEKRNNAAEEPVINVKSTVPLKLRVLWDKYEKTIEVK
;
A
#
# COMPACT_ATOMS: atom_id res chain seq x y z
N TRP A 1 1.67 -14.44 1.99
CA TRP A 1 2.99 -15.10 2.10
C TRP A 1 3.30 -15.99 0.91
N ALA A 2 2.40 -16.87 0.44
CA ALA A 2 2.68 -17.76 -0.69
C ALA A 2 3.21 -17.05 -1.95
N LEU A 3 2.73 -15.84 -2.27
CA LEU A 3 3.27 -15.02 -3.36
C LEU A 3 4.74 -14.62 -3.13
N LEU A 4 5.09 -14.15 -1.92
CA LEU A 4 6.46 -13.73 -1.57
C LEU A 4 7.46 -14.89 -1.49
N ALA A 5 6.97 -16.09 -1.22
CA ALA A 5 7.78 -17.28 -1.06
C ALA A 5 7.87 -18.12 -2.34
N ASP A 6 7.37 -17.61 -3.47
CA ASP A 6 7.26 -18.34 -4.74
C ASP A 6 6.55 -19.71 -4.57
N GLY A 7 5.61 -19.78 -3.63
CA GLY A 7 4.93 -21.02 -3.25
C GLY A 7 3.66 -21.31 -4.06
N VAL A 8 3.22 -20.39 -4.92
CA VAL A 8 2.04 -20.58 -5.78
C VAL A 8 2.50 -21.06 -7.16
N PRO A 9 2.09 -22.26 -7.62
CA PRO A 9 2.43 -22.72 -8.96
C PRO A 9 1.89 -21.75 -10.02
N GLY A 10 2.68 -21.47 -11.06
CA GLY A 10 2.33 -20.47 -12.07
C GLY A 10 0.94 -20.67 -12.71
N HIS A 11 0.55 -21.92 -12.98
CA HIS A 11 -0.77 -22.25 -13.54
C HIS A 11 -1.95 -22.00 -12.59
N ARG A 12 -1.71 -21.76 -11.30
CA ARG A 12 -2.73 -21.40 -10.30
C ARG A 12 -2.63 -19.94 -9.84
N MET A 13 -1.67 -19.18 -10.34
CA MET A 13 -1.38 -17.82 -9.85
C MET A 13 -2.61 -16.91 -9.96
N GLN A 14 -3.23 -16.88 -11.13
CA GLN A 14 -4.39 -16.03 -11.37
C GLN A 14 -5.60 -16.45 -10.53
N ASP A 15 -5.89 -17.75 -10.44
CA ASP A 15 -6.97 -18.27 -9.58
C ASP A 15 -6.73 -17.95 -8.09
N PHE A 16 -5.48 -18.07 -7.64
CA PHE A 16 -5.09 -17.75 -6.27
C PHE A 16 -5.32 -16.26 -5.95
N ILE A 17 -4.91 -15.38 -6.86
CA ILE A 17 -5.05 -13.92 -6.72
C ILE A 17 -6.50 -13.48 -6.86
N ALA A 18 -7.31 -14.17 -7.69
CA ALA A 18 -8.71 -13.83 -7.94
C ALA A 18 -9.56 -13.78 -6.65
N HIS A 19 -9.23 -14.59 -5.63
CA HIS A 19 -9.87 -14.55 -4.32
C HIS A 19 -9.80 -13.16 -3.66
N LEU A 20 -8.76 -12.37 -3.93
CA LEU A 20 -8.67 -11.01 -3.39
C LEU A 20 -9.76 -10.08 -3.91
N ASN A 21 -10.30 -10.33 -5.11
CA ASN A 21 -11.37 -9.54 -5.73
C ASN A 21 -12.76 -10.16 -5.56
N ASP A 22 -12.86 -11.37 -5.03
CA ASP A 22 -14.15 -12.03 -4.81
C ASP A 22 -14.84 -11.50 -3.53
N PRO A 23 -16.06 -10.91 -3.65
CA PRO A 23 -16.79 -10.38 -2.50
C PRO A 23 -17.23 -11.46 -1.51
N LYS A 24 -17.28 -12.73 -1.92
CA LYS A 24 -17.60 -13.83 -1.00
C LYS A 24 -16.41 -14.21 -0.11
N THR A 25 -15.19 -13.79 -0.45
CA THR A 25 -13.99 -14.14 0.31
C THR A 25 -13.30 -12.89 0.86
N PHE A 26 -12.34 -12.29 0.15
CA PHE A 26 -11.46 -11.27 0.72
C PHE A 26 -11.75 -9.84 0.24
N ASN A 27 -12.61 -9.66 -0.77
CA ASN A 27 -13.02 -8.33 -1.22
C ASN A 27 -14.11 -7.75 -0.30
N ARG A 28 -13.68 -7.28 0.87
CA ARG A 28 -14.53 -6.70 1.92
C ARG A 28 -14.39 -5.18 1.98
N PRO A 29 -15.28 -4.44 2.67
CA PRO A 29 -15.17 -2.98 2.80
C PRO A 29 -13.78 -2.51 3.24
N HIS A 30 -13.16 -3.20 4.19
CA HIS A 30 -11.74 -3.08 4.54
C HIS A 30 -11.00 -4.36 4.14
N ARG A 31 -10.17 -4.26 3.08
CA ARG A 31 -9.35 -5.35 2.55
C ARG A 31 -7.99 -5.33 3.26
N VAL A 32 -7.35 -6.47 3.52
CA VAL A 32 -7.73 -7.86 3.29
C VAL A 32 -7.97 -8.50 4.66
N PRO A 33 -9.14 -9.09 4.94
CA PRO A 33 -9.35 -9.76 6.21
C PRO A 33 -8.46 -10.99 6.33
N THR A 34 -8.15 -11.37 7.57
CA THR A 34 -7.35 -12.56 7.88
C THR A 34 -8.07 -13.88 7.61
N MET A 35 -9.39 -13.84 7.43
CA MET A 35 -10.22 -14.99 7.08
C MET A 35 -11.18 -14.60 5.94
N ALA A 36 -11.44 -15.52 5.03
CA ALA A 36 -12.43 -15.33 3.98
C ALA A 36 -13.83 -15.17 4.57
N ALA A 37 -14.63 -14.23 4.05
CA ALA A 37 -15.98 -13.98 4.53
C ALA A 37 -16.96 -15.15 4.35
N SER A 38 -16.63 -16.11 3.48
CA SER A 38 -17.39 -17.34 3.28
C SER A 38 -17.17 -18.40 4.36
N ASP A 39 -16.14 -18.23 5.20
CA ASP A 39 -15.85 -19.18 6.26
C ASP A 39 -16.87 -19.04 7.41
N PRO A 40 -17.45 -20.14 7.93
CA PRO A 40 -18.41 -20.08 9.04
C PRO A 40 -17.89 -19.40 10.31
N GLN A 41 -16.56 -19.32 10.49
CA GLN A 41 -15.94 -18.70 11.64
C GLN A 41 -15.62 -17.21 11.43
N TYR A 42 -15.82 -16.67 10.23
CA TYR A 42 -15.61 -15.25 9.94
C TYR A 42 -16.49 -14.36 10.82
N ASN A 43 -15.89 -13.32 11.39
CA ASN A 43 -16.61 -12.31 12.17
C ASN A 43 -16.58 -10.95 11.45
N PRO A 44 -17.74 -10.35 11.12
CA PRO A 44 -17.81 -9.08 10.41
C PRO A 44 -17.22 -7.90 11.20
N GLY A 45 -17.24 -7.96 12.53
CA GLY A 45 -16.61 -6.99 13.42
C GLY A 45 -15.11 -7.19 13.62
N GLY A 46 -14.52 -8.22 13.01
CA GLY A 46 -13.11 -8.59 13.20
C GLY A 46 -12.85 -9.14 14.61
N ASP A 47 -12.88 -10.45 14.76
CA ASP A 47 -12.60 -11.13 16.04
C ASP A 47 -11.17 -11.68 16.05
N TYR A 48 -10.20 -10.76 16.18
CA TYR A 48 -8.77 -11.06 16.16
C TYR A 48 -8.35 -11.69 14.81
N TRP A 49 -7.83 -12.92 14.78
CA TRP A 49 -7.51 -13.62 13.53
C TRP A 49 -8.73 -14.18 12.80
N ARG A 50 -9.94 -13.96 13.33
CA ARG A 50 -11.19 -14.43 12.72
C ARG A 50 -11.84 -13.42 11.79
N GLY A 51 -11.03 -12.66 11.05
CA GLY A 51 -11.52 -11.71 10.05
C GLY A 51 -11.02 -10.28 10.24
N SER A 52 -10.37 -9.92 11.36
CA SER A 52 -9.79 -8.58 11.44
C SER A 52 -8.76 -8.35 10.33
N VAL A 53 -8.59 -7.09 9.95
CA VAL A 53 -7.57 -6.63 9.02
C VAL A 53 -6.36 -6.17 9.80
N TRP A 54 -5.19 -6.68 9.44
CA TRP A 54 -3.93 -6.43 10.14
C TRP A 54 -2.93 -5.78 9.21
N ALA A 55 -2.28 -4.71 9.67
CA ALA A 55 -1.24 -4.00 8.92
C ALA A 55 -0.12 -4.94 8.38
N PRO A 56 0.48 -5.84 9.18
CA PRO A 56 1.58 -6.69 8.69
C PRO A 56 1.12 -7.69 7.63
N THR A 57 -0.05 -8.33 7.79
CA THR A 57 -0.53 -9.29 6.79
C THR A 57 -0.94 -8.61 5.51
N ASN A 58 -1.59 -7.46 5.58
CA ASN A 58 -1.88 -6.65 4.41
C ASN A 58 -0.61 -6.26 3.68
N TYR A 59 0.39 -5.76 4.39
CA TYR A 59 1.64 -5.37 3.76
C TYR A 59 2.34 -6.55 3.08
N MET A 60 2.32 -7.75 3.67
CA MET A 60 2.79 -8.97 3.00
C MET A 60 1.99 -9.30 1.73
N VAL A 61 0.67 -9.10 1.72
CA VAL A 61 -0.15 -9.28 0.51
C VAL A 61 0.26 -8.27 -0.55
N LEU A 62 0.42 -7.00 -0.19
CA LEU A 62 0.84 -5.94 -1.09
C LEU A 62 2.19 -6.24 -1.75
N LYS A 63 3.23 -6.55 -0.95
CA LYS A 63 4.54 -6.93 -1.50
C LYS A 63 4.50 -8.21 -2.32
N GLY A 64 3.65 -9.18 -1.93
CA GLY A 64 3.43 -10.40 -2.70
C GLY A 64 2.81 -10.14 -4.07
N LEU A 65 1.85 -9.23 -4.16
CA LEU A 65 1.24 -8.82 -5.42
C LEU A 65 2.26 -8.11 -6.32
N GLU A 66 3.08 -7.21 -5.77
CA GLU A 66 4.16 -6.58 -6.54
C GLU A 66 5.17 -7.59 -7.09
N HIS A 67 5.54 -8.58 -6.27
CA HIS A 67 6.45 -9.67 -6.67
C HIS A 67 5.84 -10.52 -7.80
N ALA A 68 4.52 -10.69 -7.80
CA ALA A 68 3.78 -11.37 -8.86
C ALA A 68 3.45 -10.49 -10.09
N GLY A 69 3.86 -9.20 -10.09
CA GLY A 69 3.57 -8.25 -11.17
C GLY A 69 2.17 -7.62 -11.13
N GLU A 70 1.38 -7.86 -10.08
CA GLU A 70 0.00 -7.37 -9.90
C GLU A 70 -0.04 -5.98 -9.26
N TYR A 71 0.66 -5.01 -9.86
CA TYR A 71 0.86 -3.67 -9.29
C TYR A 71 -0.44 -2.88 -9.12
N GLU A 72 -1.37 -2.99 -10.07
CA GLU A 72 -2.66 -2.29 -10.02
C GLU A 72 -3.51 -2.77 -8.85
N LEU A 73 -3.61 -4.09 -8.68
CA LEU A 73 -4.36 -4.69 -7.58
C LEU A 73 -3.72 -4.35 -6.22
N ALA A 74 -2.39 -4.36 -6.15
CA ALA A 74 -1.66 -3.94 -4.96
C ALA A 74 -2.01 -2.49 -4.58
N ALA A 75 -1.96 -1.55 -5.53
CA ALA A 75 -2.28 -0.15 -5.29
C ALA A 75 -3.75 0.04 -4.84
N GLN A 76 -4.69 -0.69 -5.44
CA GLN A 76 -6.10 -0.63 -5.05
C GLN A 76 -6.34 -1.13 -3.62
N ILE A 77 -5.76 -2.26 -3.25
CA ILE A 77 -5.88 -2.82 -1.89
C ILE A 77 -5.19 -1.90 -0.88
N ALA A 78 -4.00 -1.39 -1.21
CA ALA A 78 -3.26 -0.48 -0.35
C ALA A 78 -4.06 0.80 -0.06
N LYS A 79 -4.63 1.42 -1.10
CA LYS A 79 -5.45 2.62 -0.95
C LYS A 79 -6.71 2.33 -0.13
N ASN A 80 -7.39 1.22 -0.39
CA ASN A 80 -8.54 0.79 0.42
C ASN A 80 -8.13 0.63 1.90
N HIS A 81 -7.03 -0.06 2.18
CA HIS A 81 -6.57 -0.27 3.54
C HIS A 81 -6.23 1.05 4.25
N TYR A 82 -5.46 1.91 3.59
CA TYR A 82 -5.08 3.23 4.10
C TYR A 82 -6.30 4.11 4.39
N ASP A 83 -7.25 4.20 3.45
CA ASP A 83 -8.44 5.04 3.60
C ASP A 83 -9.31 4.59 4.78
N ASN A 84 -9.44 3.28 5.01
CA ASN A 84 -10.19 2.75 6.16
C ASN A 84 -9.48 3.07 7.49
N VAL A 85 -8.17 2.84 7.58
CA VAL A 85 -7.36 3.19 8.76
C VAL A 85 -7.44 4.69 9.06
N LEU A 86 -7.32 5.53 8.03
CA LEU A 86 -7.40 6.98 8.15
C LEU A 86 -8.77 7.45 8.64
N LYS A 87 -9.86 6.84 8.17
CA LYS A 87 -11.21 7.17 8.65
C LYS A 87 -11.39 6.84 10.12
N VAL A 88 -10.93 5.66 10.56
CA VAL A 88 -10.95 5.29 11.99
C VAL A 88 -10.11 6.27 12.81
N PHE A 89 -8.90 6.60 12.35
CA PHE A 89 -8.06 7.59 13.03
C PHE A 89 -8.74 8.96 13.14
N LYS A 90 -9.42 9.42 12.08
CA LYS A 90 -10.17 10.69 12.11
C LYS A 90 -11.35 10.68 13.07
N ASN A 91 -12.01 9.54 13.24
CA ASN A 91 -13.16 9.40 14.12
C ASN A 91 -12.73 9.27 15.59
N ASP A 92 -11.69 8.46 15.85
CA ASP A 92 -11.37 8.00 17.20
C ASP A 92 -10.13 8.69 17.76
N GLY A 93 -9.34 9.38 16.93
CA GLY A 93 -8.12 10.10 17.32
C GLY A 93 -6.91 9.21 17.61
N THR A 94 -6.98 7.93 17.25
CA THR A 94 -5.96 6.92 17.62
C THR A 94 -5.84 5.81 16.58
N LEU A 95 -4.76 5.04 16.67
CA LEU A 95 -4.52 3.85 15.87
C LEU A 95 -4.69 2.59 16.73
N TYR A 96 -5.22 1.54 16.10
CA TYR A 96 -5.50 0.27 16.76
C TYR A 96 -4.63 -0.84 16.20
N GLU A 97 -4.53 -1.91 16.97
CA GLU A 97 -3.79 -3.11 16.62
C GLU A 97 -4.30 -3.78 15.32
N ASN A 98 -5.62 -3.81 15.15
CA ASN A 98 -6.31 -4.37 14.00
C ASN A 98 -7.68 -3.71 13.80
N TYR A 99 -8.28 -3.90 12.61
CA TYR A 99 -9.46 -3.19 12.15
C TYR A 99 -10.58 -4.15 11.73
N ALA A 100 -11.84 -3.72 11.86
CA ALA A 100 -12.97 -4.52 11.43
C ALA A 100 -13.04 -4.58 9.88
N PRO A 101 -13.32 -5.74 9.28
CA PRO A 101 -13.37 -5.87 7.83
C PRO A 101 -14.64 -5.30 7.20
N GLU A 102 -15.76 -5.26 7.93
CA GLU A 102 -17.07 -4.77 7.43
C GLU A 102 -17.41 -3.34 7.84
N PHE A 103 -16.73 -2.82 8.86
CA PHE A 103 -17.10 -1.56 9.51
C PHE A 103 -15.90 -0.64 9.62
N ILE A 104 -16.16 0.67 9.60
CA ILE A 104 -15.13 1.70 9.79
C ILE A 104 -14.87 1.88 11.28
N THR A 105 -14.34 0.83 11.92
CA THR A 105 -14.03 0.76 13.35
C THR A 105 -12.77 -0.06 13.58
N LYS A 106 -12.22 -0.01 14.80
CA LYS A 106 -11.30 -1.04 15.29
C LYS A 106 -11.94 -2.44 15.18
N GLY A 107 -11.09 -3.48 15.21
CA GLY A 107 -11.58 -4.84 15.40
C GLY A 107 -12.23 -5.01 16.78
N SER A 108 -13.07 -6.04 16.92
CA SER A 108 -13.78 -6.38 18.16
C SER A 108 -12.78 -6.55 19.31
N LEU A 109 -11.67 -7.26 19.05
CA LEU A 109 -10.53 -7.42 19.95
C LEU A 109 -9.30 -6.73 19.34
N ALA A 110 -9.00 -5.52 19.80
CA ALA A 110 -7.87 -4.73 19.30
C ALA A 110 -7.33 -3.81 20.42
N ALA A 111 -6.01 -3.82 20.61
CA ALA A 111 -5.34 -2.85 21.48
C ALA A 111 -5.43 -1.42 20.90
N ASN A 112 -5.50 -0.42 21.79
CA ASN A 112 -5.54 1.01 21.48
C ASN A 112 -4.11 1.61 21.53
N GLU A 113 -3.94 2.81 20.96
CA GLU A 113 -2.69 3.58 20.91
C GLU A 113 -1.53 2.76 20.35
N PHE A 114 -1.85 1.91 19.36
CA PHE A 114 -0.93 0.89 18.90
C PHE A 114 -0.19 1.37 17.65
N VAL A 115 0.95 2.05 17.84
CA VAL A 115 1.91 2.35 16.76
C VAL A 115 3.06 1.36 16.78
N GLY A 116 2.72 0.08 16.96
CA GLY A 116 3.60 -1.06 16.67
C GLY A 116 3.59 -1.33 15.16
N TRP A 117 3.15 -2.52 14.74
CA TRP A 117 3.02 -2.81 13.32
C TRP A 117 2.00 -1.94 12.58
N THR A 118 1.06 -1.28 13.26
CA THR A 118 0.08 -0.39 12.57
C THR A 118 0.76 0.84 11.99
N GLY A 119 1.98 1.18 12.44
CA GLY A 119 2.85 2.14 11.76
C GLY A 119 3.05 1.83 10.27
N ILE A 120 3.04 0.54 9.88
CA ILE A 120 3.13 0.11 8.48
C ILE A 120 1.99 0.71 7.64
N SER A 121 0.77 0.77 8.17
CA SER A 121 -0.39 1.29 7.44
C SER A 121 -0.27 2.78 7.11
N VAL A 122 0.37 3.58 7.97
CA VAL A 122 0.43 5.04 7.82
C VAL A 122 1.79 5.54 7.33
N ILE A 123 2.83 4.71 7.36
CA ILE A 123 4.17 5.03 6.87
C ILE A 123 4.44 4.29 5.56
N ASN A 124 4.68 2.97 5.61
CA ASN A 124 5.04 2.19 4.42
C ASN A 124 3.95 2.20 3.36
N VAL A 125 2.70 1.90 3.74
CA VAL A 125 1.59 1.85 2.78
C VAL A 125 1.35 3.23 2.16
N LEU A 126 1.43 4.31 2.97
CA LEU A 126 1.31 5.67 2.49
C LEU A 126 2.43 6.01 1.49
N PHE A 127 3.69 5.75 1.84
CA PHE A 127 4.83 6.15 1.00
C PHE A 127 4.92 5.29 -0.26
N GLU A 128 4.87 3.96 -0.12
CA GLU A 128 5.14 3.04 -1.22
C GLU A 128 3.94 2.91 -2.17
N PHE A 129 2.71 2.97 -1.68
CA PHE A 129 1.54 2.63 -2.50
C PHE A 129 0.58 3.78 -2.76
N VAL A 130 0.43 4.70 -1.79
CA VAL A 130 -0.46 5.87 -1.97
C VAL A 130 0.29 7.01 -2.67
N LEU A 131 1.46 7.38 -2.16
CA LEU A 131 2.36 8.36 -2.79
C LEU A 131 3.21 7.73 -3.91
N GLY A 132 3.39 6.41 -3.88
CA GLY A 132 4.01 5.63 -4.95
C GLY A 132 5.54 5.60 -4.95
N VAL A 133 6.19 6.04 -3.87
CA VAL A 133 7.66 6.20 -3.79
C VAL A 133 8.30 4.94 -3.21
N LYS A 134 9.17 4.30 -4.00
CA LYS A 134 9.90 3.08 -3.61
C LYS A 134 11.41 3.27 -3.88
N PRO A 135 12.24 3.34 -2.83
CA PRO A 135 13.68 3.47 -3.00
C PRO A 135 14.33 2.10 -3.28
N ASP A 136 15.35 2.13 -4.14
CA ASP A 136 16.32 1.07 -4.33
C ASP A 136 17.71 1.69 -4.13
N VAL A 137 18.09 1.82 -2.85
CA VAL A 137 19.34 2.45 -2.43
C VAL A 137 20.57 1.76 -3.02
N PRO A 138 20.71 0.41 -3.00
CA PRO A 138 21.86 -0.26 -3.60
C PRO A 138 22.08 0.07 -5.08
N ASN A 139 20.99 0.30 -5.83
CA ASN A 139 21.05 0.62 -7.26
C ASN A 139 20.91 2.13 -7.55
N ASN A 140 21.04 2.99 -6.54
CA ASN A 140 20.86 4.45 -6.65
C ASN A 140 19.62 4.86 -7.45
N THR A 141 18.53 4.10 -7.29
CA THR A 141 17.31 4.28 -8.07
C THR A 141 16.14 4.57 -7.14
N VAL A 142 15.23 5.43 -7.57
CA VAL A 142 13.91 5.58 -6.94
C VAL A 142 12.86 5.29 -8.00
N VAL A 143 11.88 4.45 -7.69
CA VAL A 143 10.67 4.31 -8.49
C VAL A 143 9.60 5.20 -7.88
N TRP A 144 8.96 6.01 -8.71
CA TRP A 144 7.82 6.83 -8.33
C TRP A 144 6.62 6.50 -9.22
N ASP A 145 5.68 5.70 -8.69
CA ASP A 145 4.44 5.31 -9.35
C ASP A 145 3.31 6.31 -9.04
N ILE A 146 3.15 7.29 -9.93
CA ILE A 146 2.29 8.44 -9.73
C ILE A 146 0.86 8.10 -10.19
N ARG A 147 0.04 7.71 -9.21
CA ARG A 147 -1.39 7.37 -9.42
C ARG A 147 -2.35 8.47 -9.00
N LEU A 148 -1.95 9.31 -8.04
CA LEU A 148 -2.79 10.40 -7.55
C LEU A 148 -2.90 11.53 -8.59
N LEU A 149 -4.05 12.22 -8.57
CA LEU A 149 -4.31 13.38 -9.40
C LEU A 149 -4.07 14.69 -8.65
N ASP A 150 -4.24 14.73 -7.33
CA ASP A 150 -3.93 15.92 -6.55
C ASP A 150 -2.42 16.15 -6.45
N ARG A 151 -2.02 17.39 -6.13
CA ARG A 151 -0.63 17.70 -5.83
C ARG A 151 -0.17 16.90 -4.61
N HIS A 152 0.92 16.14 -4.74
CA HIS A 152 1.40 15.25 -3.69
C HIS A 152 2.92 15.04 -3.80
N GLY A 153 3.52 14.46 -2.77
CA GLY A 153 4.95 14.20 -2.75
C GLY A 153 5.50 14.02 -1.35
N ILE A 154 6.82 13.89 -1.26
CA ILE A 154 7.56 13.77 0.00
C ILE A 154 8.72 14.76 -0.01
N THR A 155 8.86 15.53 1.07
CA THR A 155 10.05 16.36 1.31
C THR A 155 10.89 15.75 2.41
N ASN A 156 12.19 16.04 2.39
CA ASN A 156 13.18 15.49 3.30
C ASN A 156 13.18 13.95 3.36
N TYR A 157 12.98 13.27 2.23
CA TYR A 157 12.98 11.81 2.17
C TYR A 157 14.41 11.27 2.35
N PRO A 158 14.69 10.48 3.40
CA PRO A 158 16.03 9.89 3.57
C PRO A 158 16.31 8.83 2.51
N PHE A 159 17.47 8.92 1.85
CA PHE A 159 17.90 7.98 0.83
C PHE A 159 19.33 7.50 1.09
N GLY A 160 19.46 6.25 1.52
CA GLY A 160 20.73 5.71 2.00
C GLY A 160 21.24 6.47 3.24
N ARG A 161 22.57 6.55 3.39
CA ARG A 161 23.19 7.16 4.57
C ARG A 161 23.25 8.69 4.54
N LEU A 162 23.36 9.27 3.35
CA LEU A 162 23.68 10.70 3.16
C LEU A 162 22.69 11.44 2.25
N GLY A 163 21.82 10.70 1.53
CA GLY A 163 20.89 11.28 0.59
C GLY A 163 19.65 11.83 1.28
N ILE A 164 19.22 13.00 0.83
CA ILE A 164 17.93 13.58 1.12
C ILE A 164 17.30 13.95 -0.22
N ILE A 165 16.04 13.58 -0.41
CA ILE A 165 15.31 13.82 -1.66
C ILE A 165 14.02 14.59 -1.34
N ASP A 166 13.80 15.67 -2.09
CA ASP A 166 12.48 16.29 -2.21
C ASP A 166 11.87 15.87 -3.54
N MET A 167 10.64 15.37 -3.51
CA MET A 167 9.89 14.90 -4.67
C MET A 167 8.46 15.41 -4.58
N ILE A 168 8.09 16.34 -5.47
CA ILE A 168 6.73 16.89 -5.53
C ILE A 168 6.17 16.74 -6.95
N CYS A 169 4.97 16.18 -7.06
CA CYS A 169 4.18 16.12 -8.28
C CYS A 169 3.06 17.15 -8.18
N GLU A 170 2.93 17.98 -9.23
CA GLU A 170 1.82 18.93 -9.33
C GLU A 170 0.50 18.22 -9.66
N LYS A 171 -0.60 18.94 -9.43
CA LYS A 171 -1.95 18.44 -9.72
C LYS A 171 -2.09 18.11 -11.21
N ARG A 172 -2.78 17.02 -11.51
CA ARG A 172 -3.14 16.56 -12.86
C ARG A 172 -4.65 16.53 -13.03
N ASN A 173 -5.10 16.67 -14.27
CA ASN A 173 -6.52 16.61 -14.63
C ASN A 173 -7.01 15.18 -14.84
N ASN A 174 -6.13 14.29 -15.29
CA ASN A 174 -6.44 12.87 -15.51
C ASN A 174 -5.18 12.00 -15.39
N ALA A 175 -5.38 10.68 -15.34
CA ALA A 175 -4.30 9.71 -15.10
C ALA A 175 -3.27 9.62 -16.24
N ALA A 176 -3.69 9.86 -17.49
CA ALA A 176 -2.83 9.76 -18.67
C ALA A 176 -1.95 11.00 -18.89
N GLU A 177 -2.30 12.13 -18.26
CA GLU A 177 -1.50 13.36 -18.29
C GLU A 177 -0.13 13.12 -17.67
N GLU A 178 0.93 13.49 -18.40
CA GLU A 178 2.30 13.33 -17.94
C GLU A 178 2.53 14.13 -16.64
N PRO A 179 3.10 13.50 -15.59
CA PRO A 179 3.41 14.17 -14.35
C PRO A 179 4.42 15.31 -14.53
N VAL A 180 3.99 16.51 -14.11
CA VAL A 180 4.87 17.64 -13.86
C VAL A 180 5.45 17.49 -12.45
N ILE A 181 6.74 17.21 -12.37
CA ILE A 181 7.42 16.93 -11.10
C ILE A 181 8.58 17.88 -10.84
N ASN A 182 8.80 18.20 -9.57
CA ASN A 182 9.95 18.92 -9.05
C ASN A 182 10.71 17.99 -8.11
N VAL A 183 11.96 17.70 -8.46
CA VAL A 183 12.81 16.77 -7.73
C VAL A 183 14.14 17.44 -7.41
N LYS A 184 14.53 17.39 -6.13
CA LYS A 184 15.83 17.84 -5.67
C LYS A 184 16.45 16.71 -4.87
N SER A 185 17.74 16.46 -5.08
CA SER A 185 18.47 15.49 -4.27
C SER A 185 19.81 16.05 -3.84
N THR A 186 20.29 15.60 -2.68
CA THR A 186 21.67 15.86 -2.22
C THR A 186 22.68 14.87 -2.79
N VAL A 187 22.21 13.83 -3.49
CA VAL A 187 23.04 12.79 -4.10
C VAL A 187 22.55 12.46 -5.50
N PRO A 188 23.43 12.04 -6.43
CA PRO A 188 23.00 11.58 -7.74
C PRO A 188 22.13 10.33 -7.64
N LEU A 189 21.03 10.28 -8.40
CA LEU A 189 20.18 9.10 -8.48
C LEU A 189 19.41 9.04 -9.80
N LYS A 190 18.96 7.83 -10.13
CA LYS A 190 18.06 7.57 -11.24
C LYS A 190 16.62 7.54 -10.74
N LEU A 191 15.78 8.45 -11.21
CA LEU A 191 14.35 8.46 -10.91
C LEU A 191 13.57 7.82 -12.05
N ARG A 192 12.93 6.68 -11.78
CA ARG A 192 11.98 6.04 -12.69
C ARG A 192 10.57 6.49 -12.31
N VAL A 193 9.92 7.25 -13.18
CA VAL A 193 8.57 7.76 -12.99
C VAL A 193 7.61 6.90 -13.82
N LEU A 194 6.61 6.33 -13.16
CA LEU A 194 5.54 5.55 -13.79
C LEU A 194 4.22 6.33 -13.64
N TRP A 195 3.38 6.34 -14.67
CA TRP A 195 2.03 6.87 -14.59
C TRP A 195 1.15 6.21 -15.65
N ASP A 196 -0.08 5.83 -15.28
CA ASP A 196 -0.99 5.09 -16.17
C ASP A 196 -0.27 3.88 -16.82
N LYS A 197 -0.03 3.91 -18.13
CA LYS A 197 0.72 2.88 -18.88
C LYS A 197 2.11 3.34 -19.33
N TYR A 198 2.54 4.52 -18.93
CA TYR A 198 3.76 5.18 -19.39
C TYR A 198 4.86 5.12 -18.33
N GLU A 199 6.09 5.17 -18.79
CA GLU A 199 7.26 5.32 -17.93
C GLU A 199 8.27 6.31 -18.52
N LYS A 200 8.99 7.01 -17.65
CA LYS A 200 10.16 7.81 -18.00
C LYS A 200 11.24 7.68 -16.94
N THR A 201 12.48 7.87 -17.36
CA THR A 201 13.64 7.86 -16.47
C THR A 201 14.30 9.23 -16.50
N ILE A 202 14.68 9.74 -15.34
CA ILE A 202 15.34 11.03 -15.16
C ILE A 202 16.60 10.82 -14.33
N GLU A 203 17.73 11.34 -14.81
CA GLU A 203 18.96 11.44 -14.03
C GLU A 203 18.88 12.70 -13.16
N VAL A 204 18.83 12.53 -11.85
CA VAL A 204 18.85 13.62 -10.87
C VAL A 204 20.29 13.79 -10.41
N LYS A 205 20.82 15.01 -10.55
CA LYS A 205 22.21 15.36 -10.22
C LYS A 205 22.29 16.19 -8.96
#